data_AF-A0A3S1EE76-F1
#
_entry.id   AF-A0A3S1EE76-F1
#
_cell.length_a   1.000
_cell.length_b   1.000
_cell.length_c   1.000
_cell.angle_alpha   90.00
_cell.angle_beta   90.00
_cell.angle_gamma   90.00
#
_symmetry.space_group_name_H-M   'P 1'
#
loop_
_entity.id
_entity.type
_entity.pdbx_description
1 polymer ?
#
loop_
_entity_poly.entity_id
_entity_poly.type
_entity_poly.pdbx_seq_one_letter_code
_entity_poly.pdbx_strand_id
1 'polypeptide(L)'
;MTFDDVINDIEKMVGLELESIKSGANITLIEVDRIGKRVKLITSSGKSKTRPFSELKKIWDMLCNSPAAHVDSVLSGSGSSRNQPETVMANLPYIEWFLIDKRKHLALMKEPTHDYGTLLKMDEIKAIEIIDKLMDMDNTACEVVVITEDIRSTADTYEKINGVPLKSLSQGIYEQYKDKVRFIFVSKSNLNEQVEAGTYIVVAGTSIAGIGRPVTIDGKEYDLILQGGLSLLIPV
;
A
#
# COMPACT_ATOMS: atom_id res chain seq x y z
N MET A 1 -6.26 6.32 7.14
CA MET A 1 -5.35 6.19 8.29
C MET A 1 -4.10 6.99 7.98
N THR A 2 -3.75 7.93 8.84
CA THR A 2 -2.55 8.77 8.74
C THR A 2 -1.38 8.13 9.48
N PHE A 3 -0.16 8.65 9.28
CA PHE A 3 0.99 8.17 10.06
C PHE A 3 0.85 8.51 11.57
N ASP A 4 0.18 9.60 11.93
CA ASP A 4 -0.06 9.94 13.33
C ASP A 4 -1.00 8.94 14.01
N ASP A 5 -1.97 8.38 13.26
CA ASP A 5 -2.81 7.27 13.75
C ASP A 5 -1.97 6.03 14.05
N VAL A 6 -0.99 5.72 13.18
CA VAL A 6 -0.03 4.63 13.42
C VAL A 6 0.80 4.88 14.69
N ILE A 7 1.22 6.12 14.95
CA ILE A 7 1.92 6.45 16.20
C ILE A 7 1.00 6.30 17.43
N ASN A 8 -0.28 6.69 17.32
CA ASN A 8 -1.27 6.47 18.38
C ASN A 8 -1.46 4.97 18.67
N ASP A 9 -1.40 4.14 17.63
CA ASP A 9 -1.51 2.69 17.76
C ASP A 9 -0.24 2.06 18.34
N ILE A 10 0.94 2.57 17.99
CA ILE A 10 2.21 2.16 18.60
C ILE A 10 2.26 2.51 20.08
N GLU A 11 1.67 3.63 20.50
CA GLU A 11 1.55 3.98 21.93
C GLU A 11 0.75 2.94 22.73
N LYS A 12 -0.25 2.29 22.13
CA LYS A 12 -1.02 1.23 22.78
C LYS A 12 -0.19 -0.03 23.04
N MET A 13 0.93 -0.19 22.35
CA MET A 13 1.88 -1.30 22.54
C MET A 13 2.93 -1.02 23.62
N VAL A 14 2.96 0.18 24.21
CA VAL A 14 3.92 0.51 25.28
C VAL A 14 3.68 -0.40 26.49
N GLY A 15 4.76 -1.01 26.97
CA GLY A 15 4.75 -2.00 28.04
C GLY A 15 4.59 -3.44 27.57
N LEU A 16 4.27 -3.67 26.30
CA LEU A 16 4.16 -5.02 25.73
C LEU A 16 5.53 -5.53 25.25
N GLU A 17 5.72 -6.84 25.38
CA GLU A 17 6.76 -7.55 24.64
C GLU A 17 6.23 -7.85 23.24
N LEU A 18 6.93 -7.35 22.22
CA LEU A 18 6.58 -7.50 20.82
C LEU A 18 7.29 -8.71 20.23
N GLU A 19 6.54 -9.55 19.53
CA GLU A 19 7.01 -10.76 18.89
C GLU A 19 7.79 -10.44 17.62
N SER A 20 9.05 -10.85 17.57
CA SER A 20 9.89 -10.65 16.38
C SER A 20 9.71 -11.80 15.40
N ILE A 21 9.58 -11.49 14.11
CA ILE A 21 9.59 -12.49 13.02
C ILE A 21 10.86 -13.34 13.08
N LYS A 22 11.99 -12.72 13.46
CA LYS A 22 13.21 -13.46 13.80
C LYS A 22 13.09 -14.03 15.22
N SER A 23 13.10 -15.36 15.34
CA SER A 23 13.09 -16.05 16.62
C SER A 23 14.21 -15.56 17.56
N GLY A 24 13.86 -15.35 18.84
CA GLY A 24 14.77 -14.90 19.90
C GLY A 24 15.14 -13.41 19.88
N ALA A 25 14.51 -12.62 19.02
CA ALA A 25 14.80 -11.19 18.86
C ALA A 25 13.63 -10.27 19.25
N ASN A 26 12.75 -10.74 20.14
CA ASN A 26 11.66 -9.94 20.71
C ASN A 26 12.20 -8.67 21.36
N ILE A 27 11.33 -7.65 21.41
CA ILE A 27 11.65 -6.35 22.00
C ILE A 27 10.51 -5.91 22.90
N THR A 28 10.81 -5.21 23.99
CA THR A 28 9.78 -4.56 24.80
C THR A 28 9.72 -3.08 24.42
N LEU A 29 8.55 -2.58 24.03
CA LEU A 29 8.37 -1.16 23.75
C LEU A 29 8.18 -0.42 25.08
N ILE A 30 9.01 0.60 25.33
CA ILE A 30 9.05 1.29 26.63
C ILE A 30 8.37 2.65 26.57
N GLU A 31 8.53 3.36 25.47
CA GLU A 31 8.07 4.74 25.37
C GLU A 31 7.94 5.17 23.91
N VAL A 32 6.97 6.04 23.65
CA VAL A 32 6.87 6.82 22.41
C VAL A 32 7.14 8.27 22.76
N ASP A 33 8.31 8.78 22.36
CA ASP A 33 8.72 10.16 22.55
C ASP A 33 8.31 10.99 21.32
N ARG A 34 7.15 11.64 21.42
CA ARG A 34 6.59 12.48 20.35
C ARG A 34 7.41 13.73 20.07
N ILE A 35 8.06 14.29 21.10
CA ILE A 35 8.88 15.50 20.96
C ILE A 35 10.16 15.15 20.22
N GLY A 36 10.86 14.11 20.67
CA GLY A 36 12.08 13.59 20.05
C GLY A 36 11.85 12.73 18.80
N LYS A 37 10.58 12.54 18.39
CA LYS A 37 10.10 11.75 17.25
C LYS A 37 10.76 10.38 17.17
N ARG A 38 10.69 9.61 18.26
CA ARG A 38 11.34 8.29 18.38
C ARG A 38 10.57 7.37 19.32
N VAL A 39 10.75 6.07 19.13
CA VAL A 39 10.33 5.05 20.09
C VAL A 39 11.55 4.55 20.87
N LYS A 40 11.37 4.24 22.15
CA LYS A 40 12.37 3.61 23.01
C LYS A 40 11.97 2.16 23.26
N LEU A 41 12.94 1.26 23.19
CA LEU A 41 12.71 -0.17 23.33
C LEU A 41 13.87 -0.84 24.09
N ILE A 42 13.58 -1.99 24.69
CA ILE A 42 14.56 -2.91 25.26
C ILE A 42 14.64 -4.13 24.36
N THR A 43 15.85 -4.48 23.91
CA THR A 43 16.05 -5.70 23.11
C THR A 43 16.01 -6.95 23.98
N SER A 44 15.83 -8.14 23.40
CA SER A 44 15.95 -9.42 24.11
C SER A 44 17.23 -9.59 24.94
N SER A 45 18.34 -8.92 24.57
CA SER A 45 19.57 -8.89 25.38
C SER A 45 19.58 -7.86 26.53
N GLY A 46 18.43 -7.28 26.90
CA GLY A 46 18.29 -6.24 27.93
C GLY A 46 18.84 -4.85 27.58
N LYS A 47 19.26 -4.60 26.33
CA LYS A 47 19.85 -3.31 25.93
C LYS A 47 18.76 -2.31 25.55
N SER A 48 18.83 -1.11 26.13
CA SER A 48 18.01 0.02 25.70
C SER A 48 18.48 0.56 24.34
N LYS A 49 17.53 0.78 23.43
CA LYS A 49 17.73 1.33 22.09
C LYS A 49 16.60 2.30 21.75
N THR A 50 16.83 3.14 20.75
CA THR A 50 15.82 4.06 20.21
C THR A 50 15.71 3.92 18.70
N ARG A 51 14.51 4.09 18.16
CA ARG A 51 14.25 4.14 16.71
C ARG A 51 13.50 5.41 16.32
N PRO A 52 13.98 6.17 15.34
CA PRO A 52 13.30 7.40 14.93
C PRO A 52 12.01 7.08 14.17
N PHE A 53 11.01 7.96 14.29
CA PHE A 53 9.76 7.87 13.53
C PHE A 53 9.99 7.88 12.03
N SER A 54 11.08 8.49 11.55
CA SER A 54 11.43 8.48 10.13
C SER A 54 11.66 7.07 9.56
N GLU A 55 12.15 6.11 10.37
CA GLU A 55 12.28 4.71 9.93
C GLU A 55 10.89 4.06 9.80
N LEU A 56 10.03 4.25 10.81
CA LEU A 56 8.67 3.73 10.83
C LEU A 56 7.83 4.34 9.70
N LYS A 57 7.96 5.64 9.46
CA LYS A 57 7.26 6.36 8.39
C LYS A 57 7.65 5.83 7.02
N LYS A 58 8.93 5.53 6.77
CA LYS A 58 9.35 4.93 5.49
C LYS A 58 8.69 3.57 5.25
N ILE A 59 8.54 2.75 6.30
CA ILE A 59 7.86 1.45 6.20
C ILE A 59 6.37 1.67 5.95
N TRP A 60 5.73 2.58 6.70
CA TRP A 60 4.33 2.94 6.52
C TRP A 60 4.04 3.47 5.11
N ASP A 61 4.82 4.44 4.64
CA ASP A 61 4.68 5.00 3.29
C ASP A 61 4.84 3.91 2.23
N MET A 62 5.77 2.95 2.40
CA MET A 62 5.89 1.81 1.49
C MET A 62 4.64 0.92 1.51
N LEU A 63 4.11 0.61 2.70
CA LEU A 63 2.90 -0.20 2.86
C LEU A 63 1.63 0.48 2.30
N CYS A 64 1.58 1.81 2.29
CA CYS A 64 0.49 2.55 1.64
C CYS A 64 0.57 2.51 0.11
N ASN A 65 1.77 2.43 -0.45
CA ASN A 65 2.01 2.55 -1.89
C ASN A 65 2.29 1.22 -2.60
N SER A 66 2.53 0.15 -1.85
CA SER A 66 2.89 -1.16 -2.35
C SER A 66 2.10 -2.24 -1.60
N PRO A 67 1.67 -3.33 -2.26
CA PRO A 67 1.01 -4.45 -1.59
C PRO A 67 1.86 -5.10 -0.49
N ALA A 68 3.18 -4.99 -0.55
CA ALA A 68 4.07 -5.39 0.54
C ALA A 68 5.34 -4.56 0.64
N ALA A 69 5.96 -4.60 1.82
CA ALA A 69 7.21 -3.92 2.13
C ALA A 69 8.29 -4.92 2.59
N HIS A 70 9.41 -4.97 1.87
CA HIS A 70 10.64 -5.59 2.36
C HIS A 70 11.44 -4.56 3.18
N VAL A 71 11.32 -4.61 4.51
CA VAL A 71 11.90 -3.57 5.41
C VAL A 71 13.40 -3.37 5.19
N ASP A 72 14.14 -4.43 4.88
CA ASP A 72 15.57 -4.35 4.60
C ASP A 72 15.88 -3.46 3.38
N SER A 73 15.08 -3.55 2.30
CA SER A 73 15.20 -2.68 1.12
C SER A 73 14.77 -1.24 1.44
N VAL A 74 13.65 -1.08 2.15
CA VAL A 74 13.07 0.23 2.51
C VAL A 74 14.05 1.10 3.31
N LEU A 75 14.82 0.49 4.20
CA LEU A 75 15.75 1.21 5.07
C LEU A 75 17.19 1.28 4.52
N SER A 76 17.45 0.74 3.32
CA SER A 76 18.68 0.90 2.52
C SER A 76 19.99 0.76 3.31
N GLY A 77 20.19 -0.35 4.05
CA GLY A 77 21.40 -0.55 4.86
C GLY A 77 21.87 -2.00 4.99
N SER A 78 22.87 -2.25 5.85
CA SER A 78 23.34 -3.58 6.28
C SER A 78 23.46 -3.61 7.81
N GLY A 79 22.67 -4.41 8.53
CA GLY A 79 22.70 -4.45 10.00
C GLY A 79 21.46 -5.02 10.70
N SER A 80 21.69 -5.61 11.88
CA SER A 80 20.72 -6.27 12.77
C SER A 80 19.73 -5.32 13.46
N SER A 81 19.93 -4.00 13.37
CA SER A 81 19.05 -2.99 13.96
C SER A 81 17.68 -2.89 13.30
N ARG A 82 17.55 -3.30 12.03
CA ARG A 82 16.30 -3.18 11.24
C ARG A 82 15.20 -4.12 11.69
N ASN A 83 15.58 -5.20 12.38
CA ASN A 83 14.62 -6.07 13.03
C ASN A 83 13.72 -5.30 14.00
N GLN A 84 14.21 -4.21 14.59
CA GLN A 84 13.46 -3.45 15.59
C GLN A 84 12.31 -2.64 15.00
N PRO A 85 12.53 -1.75 14.00
CA PRO A 85 11.41 -1.08 13.35
C PRO A 85 10.49 -2.07 12.61
N GLU A 86 11.03 -3.16 12.03
CA GLU A 86 10.20 -4.24 11.47
C GLU A 86 9.29 -4.87 12.54
N THR A 87 9.85 -5.22 13.71
CA THR A 87 9.09 -5.83 14.81
C THR A 87 8.01 -4.88 15.32
N VAL A 88 8.32 -3.59 15.49
CA VAL A 88 7.31 -2.59 15.90
C VAL A 88 6.16 -2.55 14.91
N MET A 89 6.44 -2.48 13.60
CA MET A 89 5.39 -2.42 12.59
C MET A 89 4.61 -3.73 12.48
N ALA A 90 5.28 -4.88 12.51
CA ALA A 90 4.66 -6.20 12.36
C ALA A 90 3.76 -6.62 13.53
N ASN A 91 3.80 -5.89 14.66
CA ASN A 91 2.97 -6.16 15.83
C ASN A 91 1.72 -5.24 15.90
N LEU A 92 1.51 -4.41 14.88
CA LEU A 92 0.27 -3.66 14.71
C LEU A 92 -0.83 -4.60 14.19
N PRO A 93 -2.07 -4.51 14.72
CA PRO A 93 -3.17 -5.41 14.39
C PRO A 93 -3.49 -5.60 12.91
N TYR A 94 -3.16 -4.64 12.07
CA TYR A 94 -3.46 -4.61 10.64
C TYR A 94 -2.21 -4.89 9.78
N ILE A 95 -1.14 -5.45 10.35
CA ILE A 95 0.07 -5.80 9.62
C ILE A 95 0.38 -7.29 9.78
N GLU A 96 0.24 -8.04 8.70
CA GLU A 96 0.66 -9.44 8.64
C GLU A 96 2.03 -9.55 7.97
N TRP A 97 2.73 -10.67 8.20
CA TRP A 97 4.00 -10.95 7.54
C TRP A 97 3.98 -12.26 6.74
N PHE A 98 4.79 -12.32 5.70
CA PHE A 98 4.95 -13.51 4.87
C PHE A 98 6.36 -13.56 4.24
N LEU A 99 6.62 -14.58 3.43
CA LEU A 99 7.90 -14.78 2.76
C LEU A 99 7.74 -14.71 1.25
N ILE A 100 8.62 -13.95 0.59
CA ILE A 100 8.86 -13.99 -0.85
C ILE A 100 10.34 -14.34 -1.01
N ASP A 101 10.66 -15.41 -1.73
CA ASP A 101 12.04 -15.88 -1.92
C ASP A 101 12.85 -15.97 -0.61
N LYS A 102 12.21 -16.52 0.44
CA LYS A 102 12.78 -16.66 1.80
C LYS A 102 13.09 -15.33 2.52
N ARG A 103 12.63 -14.20 1.98
CA ARG A 103 12.77 -12.87 2.58
C ARG A 103 11.45 -12.43 3.20
N LYS A 104 11.53 -11.85 4.40
CA LYS A 104 10.38 -11.34 5.14
C LYS A 104 9.79 -10.12 4.45
N HIS A 105 8.47 -10.10 4.32
CA HIS A 105 7.71 -8.96 3.83
C HIS A 105 6.57 -8.69 4.80
N LEU A 106 6.23 -7.41 4.95
CA LEU A 106 5.05 -6.96 5.69
C LEU A 106 3.97 -6.57 4.68
N ALA A 107 2.71 -6.82 5.01
CA ALA A 107 1.55 -6.41 4.22
C ALA A 107 0.54 -5.68 5.11
N LEU A 108 -0.08 -4.64 4.55
CA LEU A 108 -1.14 -3.88 5.21
C LEU A 108 -2.49 -4.55 4.92
N MET A 109 -3.21 -4.89 5.98
CA MET A 109 -4.54 -5.49 5.92
C MET A 109 -5.62 -4.42 5.98
N LYS A 110 -6.79 -4.70 5.38
CA LYS A 110 -7.92 -3.77 5.38
C LYS A 110 -8.54 -3.57 6.76
N GLU A 111 -8.51 -4.62 7.58
CA GLU A 111 -9.07 -4.67 8.92
C GLU A 111 -8.04 -5.27 9.89
N PRO A 112 -8.14 -5.00 11.20
CA PRO A 112 -7.36 -5.69 12.22
C PRO A 112 -7.53 -7.22 12.16
N THR A 113 -6.43 -7.98 12.17
CA THR A 113 -6.41 -9.45 12.07
C THR A 113 -5.80 -10.14 13.29
N HIS A 114 -5.10 -9.41 14.16
CA HIS A 114 -4.56 -9.91 15.43
C HIS A 114 -4.46 -8.81 16.49
N ASP A 115 -4.14 -9.17 17.74
CA ASP A 115 -4.04 -8.22 18.84
C ASP A 115 -2.75 -7.37 18.80
N TYR A 116 -2.77 -6.21 19.45
CA TYR A 116 -1.59 -5.38 19.65
C TYR A 116 -0.47 -6.17 20.35
N GLY A 117 0.76 -6.05 19.84
CA GLY A 117 1.92 -6.73 20.43
C GLY A 117 2.04 -8.22 20.09
N THR A 118 1.18 -8.72 19.20
CA THR A 118 1.28 -10.10 18.68
C THR A 118 1.64 -10.08 17.21
N LEU A 119 2.18 -11.18 16.69
CA LEU A 119 2.59 -11.32 15.31
C LEU A 119 1.75 -12.35 14.57
N LEU A 120 1.19 -12.00 13.41
CA LEU A 120 0.46 -12.94 12.56
C LEU A 120 1.18 -13.22 11.25
N LYS A 121 1.50 -14.50 11.01
CA LYS A 121 1.97 -14.97 9.70
C LYS A 121 0.76 -15.13 8.78
N MET A 122 0.82 -14.51 7.61
CA MET A 122 -0.22 -14.58 6.59
C MET A 122 -0.38 -16.01 6.07
N ASP A 123 -1.63 -16.38 5.78
CA ASP A 123 -1.99 -17.61 5.08
C ASP A 123 -1.41 -17.66 3.66
N GLU A 124 -1.07 -18.85 3.18
CA GLU A 124 -0.40 -19.03 1.89
C GLU A 124 -1.24 -18.54 0.70
N ILE A 125 -2.57 -18.70 0.74
CA ILE A 125 -3.45 -18.25 -0.36
C ILE A 125 -3.45 -16.72 -0.44
N LYS A 126 -3.60 -16.05 0.71
CA LYS A 126 -3.52 -14.58 0.78
C LYS A 126 -2.14 -14.07 0.36
N ALA A 127 -1.07 -14.77 0.76
CA ALA A 127 0.28 -14.40 0.38
C ALA A 127 0.47 -14.48 -1.15
N ILE A 128 -0.07 -15.50 -1.82
CA ILE A 128 -0.06 -15.61 -3.29
C ILE A 128 -0.76 -14.40 -3.93
N GLU A 129 -1.94 -14.01 -3.44
CA GLU A 129 -2.65 -12.83 -3.98
C GLU A 129 -1.85 -11.53 -3.85
N ILE A 130 -1.09 -11.36 -2.76
CA ILE A 130 -0.22 -10.19 -2.57
C ILE A 130 1.01 -10.25 -3.48
N ILE A 131 1.59 -11.44 -3.67
CA ILE A 131 2.71 -11.67 -4.58
C ILE A 131 2.29 -11.36 -6.01
N ASP A 132 1.13 -11.83 -6.45
CA ASP A 132 0.60 -11.54 -7.79
C ASP A 132 0.43 -10.03 -8.00
N LYS A 133 -0.16 -9.32 -7.01
CA LYS A 133 -0.29 -7.85 -7.05
C LYS A 133 1.06 -7.13 -7.11
N LEU A 134 2.07 -7.61 -6.38
CA LEU A 134 3.43 -7.05 -6.43
C LEU A 134 4.05 -7.25 -7.81
N MET A 135 3.93 -8.46 -8.37
CA MET A 135 4.43 -8.76 -9.71
C MET A 135 3.73 -7.92 -10.77
N ASP A 136 2.42 -7.74 -10.66
CA ASP A 136 1.66 -6.87 -11.55
C ASP A 136 2.14 -5.43 -11.42
N MET A 137 2.34 -4.92 -10.19
CA MET A 137 2.83 -3.56 -9.95
C MET A 137 4.26 -3.34 -10.50
N ASP A 138 5.19 -4.27 -10.27
CA ASP A 138 6.57 -4.21 -10.78
C ASP A 138 6.62 -4.30 -12.30
N ASN A 139 5.67 -5.03 -12.90
CA ASN A 139 5.57 -5.12 -14.35
C ASN A 139 4.77 -3.95 -14.96
N THR A 140 3.98 -3.20 -14.20
CA THR A 140 3.16 -2.09 -14.72
C THR A 140 4.02 -0.85 -14.94
N ALA A 141 4.27 -0.51 -16.20
CA ALA A 141 4.92 0.72 -16.61
C ALA A 141 3.95 1.91 -16.72
N CYS A 142 2.65 1.65 -16.94
CA CYS A 142 1.64 2.67 -17.16
C CYS A 142 0.26 2.19 -16.67
N GLU A 143 -0.49 3.06 -16.01
CA GLU A 143 -1.89 2.81 -15.68
C GLU A 143 -2.78 3.80 -16.45
N VAL A 144 -3.88 3.28 -17.01
CA VAL A 144 -4.84 4.01 -17.83
C VAL A 144 -6.23 3.75 -17.28
N VAL A 145 -6.96 4.82 -16.97
CA VAL A 145 -8.37 4.73 -16.58
C VAL A 145 -9.25 5.05 -17.79
N VAL A 146 -10.13 4.12 -18.14
CA VAL A 146 -11.09 4.24 -19.25
C VAL A 146 -12.48 4.40 -18.64
N ILE A 147 -13.07 5.58 -18.77
CA ILE A 147 -14.43 5.86 -18.32
C ILE A 147 -15.36 5.70 -19.52
N THR A 148 -16.34 4.81 -19.39
CA THR A 148 -17.23 4.42 -20.51
C THR A 148 -18.68 4.42 -20.06
N GLU A 149 -19.57 4.81 -20.97
CA GLU A 149 -21.03 4.72 -20.76
C GLU A 149 -21.54 3.28 -20.96
N ASP A 150 -20.89 2.51 -21.84
CA ASP A 150 -21.19 1.10 -22.08
C ASP A 150 -19.94 0.26 -21.80
N ILE A 151 -19.93 -0.40 -20.64
CA ILE A 151 -18.81 -1.27 -20.25
C ILE A 151 -18.74 -2.52 -21.12
N ARG A 152 -19.87 -3.03 -21.62
CA ARG A 152 -19.93 -4.25 -22.40
C ARG A 152 -19.33 -4.03 -23.78
N SER A 153 -19.75 -2.97 -24.47
CA SER A 153 -19.21 -2.63 -25.79
C SER A 153 -17.70 -2.32 -25.72
N THR A 154 -17.28 -1.59 -24.69
CA THR A 154 -15.86 -1.27 -24.47
C THR A 154 -15.04 -2.52 -24.14
N ALA A 155 -15.55 -3.40 -23.26
CA ALA A 155 -14.92 -4.69 -22.97
C ALA A 155 -14.75 -5.49 -24.26
N ASP A 156 -15.83 -5.76 -25.00
CA ASP A 156 -15.79 -6.53 -26.25
C ASP A 156 -14.77 -5.98 -27.25
N THR A 157 -14.62 -4.65 -27.31
CA THR A 157 -13.65 -3.99 -28.18
C THR A 157 -12.22 -4.25 -27.71
N TYR A 158 -11.91 -4.01 -26.43
CA TYR A 158 -10.59 -4.23 -25.88
C TYR A 158 -10.19 -5.70 -25.87
N GLU A 159 -11.11 -6.62 -25.61
CA GLU A 159 -10.87 -8.06 -25.66
C GLU A 159 -10.50 -8.51 -27.08
N LYS A 160 -11.20 -8.00 -28.11
CA LYS A 160 -10.87 -8.30 -29.52
C LYS A 160 -9.51 -7.77 -29.94
N ILE A 161 -9.11 -6.60 -29.44
CA ILE A 161 -7.82 -5.98 -29.78
C ILE A 161 -6.67 -6.67 -29.04
N ASN A 162 -6.84 -6.91 -27.74
CA ASN A 162 -5.76 -7.35 -26.86
C ASN A 162 -5.71 -8.87 -26.66
N GLY A 163 -6.79 -9.59 -26.96
CA GLY A 163 -6.92 -11.04 -26.78
C GLY A 163 -7.06 -11.47 -25.31
N VAL A 164 -7.29 -10.53 -24.38
CA VAL A 164 -7.37 -10.78 -22.93
C VAL A 164 -8.74 -10.34 -22.44
N PRO A 165 -9.49 -11.14 -21.67
CA PRO A 165 -10.77 -10.71 -21.11
C PRO A 165 -10.62 -9.66 -20.02
N LEU A 166 -11.64 -8.81 -19.81
CA LEU A 166 -11.70 -7.93 -18.65
C LEU A 166 -12.06 -8.72 -17.39
N LYS A 167 -11.37 -8.46 -16.29
CA LYS A 167 -11.63 -9.05 -14.98
C LYS A 167 -12.40 -8.06 -14.10
N SER A 168 -13.45 -8.51 -13.43
CA SER A 168 -14.20 -7.67 -12.48
C SER A 168 -13.35 -7.38 -11.24
N LEU A 169 -13.23 -6.10 -10.86
CA LEU A 169 -12.64 -5.67 -9.60
C LEU A 169 -13.71 -5.41 -8.54
N SER A 170 -14.74 -4.63 -8.90
CA SER A 170 -15.88 -4.30 -8.07
C SER A 170 -17.09 -3.99 -8.95
N GLN A 171 -18.24 -3.64 -8.37
CA GLN A 171 -19.45 -3.38 -9.15
C GLN A 171 -19.21 -2.22 -10.14
N GLY A 172 -19.26 -2.50 -11.44
CA GLY A 172 -19.07 -1.51 -12.50
C GLY A 172 -17.62 -1.06 -12.71
N ILE A 173 -16.65 -1.78 -12.13
CA ILE A 173 -15.21 -1.52 -12.29
C ILE A 173 -14.50 -2.81 -12.67
N TYR A 174 -13.71 -2.74 -13.72
CA TYR A 174 -13.02 -3.87 -14.32
C TYR A 174 -11.56 -3.51 -14.58
N GLU A 175 -10.72 -4.52 -14.69
CA GLU A 175 -9.32 -4.36 -15.07
C GLU A 175 -8.93 -5.29 -16.21
N GLN A 176 -7.94 -4.85 -16.98
CA GLN A 176 -7.22 -5.66 -17.94
C GLN A 176 -5.74 -5.30 -17.85
N TYR A 177 -4.87 -6.30 -17.97
CA TYR A 177 -3.44 -6.08 -17.99
C TYR A 177 -2.83 -6.61 -19.28
N LYS A 178 -2.08 -5.77 -19.98
CA LYS A 178 -1.43 -6.14 -21.24
C LYS A 178 -0.17 -5.31 -21.47
N ASP A 179 0.94 -6.01 -21.77
CA ASP A 179 2.21 -5.41 -22.21
C ASP A 179 2.69 -4.26 -21.30
N LYS A 180 2.67 -4.50 -19.98
CA LYS A 180 3.06 -3.51 -18.94
C LYS A 180 2.11 -2.33 -18.77
N VAL A 181 0.93 -2.37 -19.37
CA VAL A 181 -0.12 -1.37 -19.19
C VAL A 181 -1.28 -1.99 -18.43
N ARG A 182 -1.66 -1.34 -17.33
CA ARG A 182 -2.86 -1.67 -16.57
C ARG A 182 -4.00 -0.75 -17.01
N PHE A 183 -5.07 -1.34 -17.53
CA PHE A 183 -6.28 -0.62 -17.89
C PHE A 183 -7.33 -0.84 -16.79
N ILE A 184 -7.86 0.24 -16.23
CA ILE A 184 -9.00 0.22 -15.31
C ILE A 184 -10.21 0.79 -16.04
N PHE A 185 -11.25 -0.01 -16.21
CA PHE A 185 -12.47 0.41 -16.87
C PHE A 185 -13.53 0.73 -15.82
N VAL A 186 -14.13 1.90 -15.94
CA VAL A 186 -15.09 2.42 -14.98
C VAL A 186 -16.38 2.80 -15.70
N SER A 187 -17.50 2.28 -15.24
CA SER A 187 -18.81 2.73 -15.73
C SER A 187 -19.03 4.19 -15.35
N LYS A 188 -19.37 5.05 -16.32
CA LYS A 188 -19.71 6.46 -16.08
C LYS A 188 -20.87 6.61 -15.08
N SER A 189 -21.78 5.64 -15.04
CA SER A 189 -22.88 5.60 -14.06
C SER A 189 -22.43 5.50 -12.60
N ASN A 190 -21.20 5.05 -12.35
CA ASN A 190 -20.63 4.93 -11.00
C ASN A 190 -19.89 6.19 -10.55
N LEU A 191 -19.74 7.16 -11.45
CA LEU A 191 -19.02 8.40 -11.19
C LEU A 191 -20.01 9.55 -11.09
N ASN A 192 -19.62 10.58 -10.34
CA ASN A 192 -20.36 11.84 -10.33
C ASN A 192 -20.31 12.50 -11.72
N GLU A 193 -21.17 13.50 -11.94
CA GLU A 193 -21.22 14.25 -13.21
C GLU A 193 -19.90 14.96 -13.54
N GLN A 194 -18.94 15.03 -12.62
CA GLN A 194 -17.72 15.78 -12.82
C GLN A 194 -16.76 15.12 -13.81
N VAL A 195 -16.75 13.80 -14.00
CA VAL A 195 -15.74 13.14 -14.85
C VAL A 195 -16.32 12.62 -16.16
N GLU A 196 -15.98 13.23 -17.29
CA GLU A 196 -16.50 12.83 -18.60
C GLU A 196 -16.04 11.42 -19.02
N ALA A 197 -16.81 10.79 -19.90
CA ALA A 197 -16.36 9.56 -20.56
C ALA A 197 -15.09 9.85 -21.40
N GLY A 198 -14.13 8.93 -21.37
CA GLY A 198 -12.85 9.10 -22.04
C GLY A 198 -11.73 8.25 -21.45
N THR A 199 -10.53 8.42 -22.01
CA THR A 199 -9.31 7.72 -21.58
C THR A 199 -8.40 8.69 -20.85
N TYR A 200 -7.97 8.31 -19.65
CA TYR A 200 -7.17 9.11 -18.75
C TYR A 200 -5.88 8.36 -18.41
N ILE A 201 -4.74 9.03 -18.51
CA ILE A 201 -3.46 8.45 -18.12
C ILE A 201 -3.23 8.75 -16.63
N VAL A 202 -2.90 7.72 -15.86
CA VAL A 202 -2.50 7.89 -14.46
C VAL A 202 -1.01 8.21 -14.42
N VAL A 203 -0.67 9.35 -13.84
CA VAL A 203 0.72 9.83 -13.74
C VAL A 203 1.11 9.87 -12.27
N ALA A 204 2.18 9.14 -11.92
CA ALA A 204 2.80 9.24 -10.61
C ALA A 204 3.44 10.62 -10.47
N GLY A 205 2.97 11.42 -9.51
CA GLY A 205 3.44 12.76 -9.27
C GLY A 205 2.88 13.35 -7.99
N THR A 206 3.36 14.54 -7.63
CA THR A 206 2.79 15.29 -6.53
C THR A 206 1.73 16.22 -7.09
N SER A 207 0.50 16.12 -6.58
CA SER A 207 -0.51 17.11 -6.91
C SER A 207 -0.08 18.50 -6.45
N ILE A 208 -0.30 19.49 -7.30
CA ILE A 208 -0.05 20.89 -7.00
C ILE A 208 -1.41 21.55 -6.78
N ALA A 209 -1.58 22.13 -5.58
CA ALA A 209 -2.82 22.79 -5.19
C ALA A 209 -3.26 23.82 -6.26
N GLY A 210 -4.49 23.68 -6.74
CA GLY A 210 -5.11 24.59 -7.72
C GLY A 210 -4.87 24.26 -9.19
N ILE A 211 -4.13 23.19 -9.52
CA ILE A 211 -3.93 22.76 -10.93
C ILE A 211 -4.98 21.72 -11.36
N GLY A 212 -5.37 20.81 -10.47
CA GLY A 212 -6.34 19.76 -10.74
C GLY A 212 -7.67 19.97 -10.04
N ARG A 213 -8.67 19.20 -10.47
CA ARG A 213 -9.94 19.05 -9.76
C ARG A 213 -9.96 17.69 -9.05
N PRO A 214 -10.32 17.62 -7.75
CA PRO A 214 -10.39 16.35 -7.05
C PRO A 214 -11.54 15.49 -7.59
N VAL A 215 -11.26 14.23 -7.84
CA VAL A 215 -12.22 13.21 -8.28
C VAL A 215 -11.95 11.91 -7.54
N THR A 216 -13.00 11.14 -7.26
CA THR A 216 -12.87 9.83 -6.63
C THR A 216 -13.25 8.74 -7.61
N ILE A 217 -12.36 7.77 -7.81
CA ILE A 217 -12.56 6.62 -8.69
C ILE A 217 -12.19 5.36 -7.90
N ASP A 218 -13.13 4.43 -7.75
CA ASP A 218 -12.97 3.21 -6.93
C ASP A 218 -12.53 3.50 -5.47
N GLY A 219 -13.04 4.59 -4.89
CA GLY A 219 -12.65 5.01 -3.54
C GLY A 219 -11.24 5.60 -3.41
N LYS A 220 -10.49 5.71 -4.51
CA LYS A 220 -9.20 6.42 -4.57
C LYS A 220 -9.40 7.85 -5.03
N GLU A 221 -8.73 8.78 -4.37
CA GLU A 221 -8.74 10.19 -4.75
C GLU A 221 -7.67 10.48 -5.79
N TYR A 222 -8.04 11.29 -6.78
CA TYR A 222 -7.16 11.78 -7.83
C TYR A 222 -7.39 13.27 -8.03
N ASP A 223 -6.34 13.96 -8.46
CA ASP A 223 -6.48 15.25 -9.11
C ASP A 223 -6.55 15.07 -10.61
N LEU A 224 -7.70 15.43 -11.18
CA LEU A 224 -7.99 15.41 -12.61
C LEU A 224 -7.47 16.70 -13.26
N ILE A 225 -6.58 16.55 -14.23
CA ILE A 225 -6.04 17.65 -15.03
C ILE A 225 -6.52 17.51 -16.47
N LEU A 226 -7.21 18.54 -16.95
CA LEU A 226 -7.66 18.69 -18.33
C LEU A 226 -6.99 19.94 -18.93
N GLN A 227 -5.94 19.77 -19.73
CA GLN A 227 -5.21 20.91 -20.30
C GLN A 227 -4.66 20.59 -21.69
N GLY A 228 -5.04 21.38 -22.70
CA GLY A 228 -4.44 21.28 -24.04
C GLY A 228 -4.58 19.90 -24.70
N GLY A 229 -5.65 19.16 -24.40
CA GLY A 229 -5.86 17.78 -24.87
C GLY A 229 -5.26 16.70 -23.97
N LEU A 230 -4.60 17.07 -22.87
CA LEU A 230 -4.16 16.13 -21.84
C LEU A 230 -5.33 15.79 -20.92
N SER A 231 -5.52 14.49 -20.68
CA SER A 231 -6.46 13.93 -19.71
C SER A 231 -5.67 13.09 -18.72
N LEU A 232 -5.30 13.70 -17.58
CA LEU A 232 -4.41 13.08 -16.60
C LEU A 232 -5.11 12.91 -15.25
N LEU A 233 -4.78 11.81 -14.57
CA LEU A 233 -5.14 11.56 -13.18
C LEU A 233 -3.85 11.48 -12.36
N ILE A 234 -3.73 12.30 -11.32
CA ILE A 234 -2.61 12.25 -10.38
C ILE A 234 -3.15 11.70 -9.06
N PRO A 235 -2.67 10.54 -8.56
CA PRO A 235 -3.07 10.02 -7.26
C PRO A 235 -2.72 11.00 -6.14
N VAL A 236 -3.63 11.18 -5.18
CA VAL A 236 -3.47 12.06 -4.00
C VAL A 236 -3.14 11.26 -2.75
#